data_AF-A0A2G5TX74-F1
#
_entry.id   AF-A0A2G5TX74-F1
#
_cell.length_a   1.000
_cell.length_b   1.000
_cell.length_c   1.000
_cell.angle_alpha   90.00
_cell.angle_beta   90.00
_cell.angle_gamma   90.00
#
_symmetry.space_group_name_H-M   'P 1'
#
loop_
_entity.id
_entity.type
_entity.pdbx_description
1 polymer ?
#
loop_
_entity_poly.entity_id
_entity_poly.type
_entity_poly.pdbx_seq_one_letter_code
_entity_poly.pdbx_strand_id
1 'polypeptide(L)'
;MPESRFPLLQLPRVVLLECIENLDVFEIILFSLLSKRAKSIAKLIRLNLLDIHITCEGDPQIWFKVPNVPWLDWVIDYNKEKDSSVYPAFHSILEGPKAVNFLILHDNGNVIGDMKHMVEHICEVFSSPISEIVIFEESLIEWIIKFQPTIRHVRIRKGVVSSIETIDRILKNIDVTEFFGLEPLTIEEKSKTTEPIPSRSLFVFDCSWLTLPSILNGTNSILRLYDSKLTPCDINTSDGRKRIFPKYGKRKRKRKKNFNFTETEKETET
;
A
#
# COMPACT_ATOMS: atom_id res chain seq x y z
N MET A 1 -21.46 -40.96 3.18
CA MET A 1 -20.34 -41.23 4.11
C MET A 1 -20.28 -40.07 5.09
N PRO A 2 -20.28 -40.27 6.42
CA PRO A 2 -20.01 -39.17 7.32
C PRO A 2 -18.53 -38.82 7.21
N GLU A 3 -18.23 -37.62 6.71
CA GLU A 3 -16.87 -37.07 6.73
C GLU A 3 -16.44 -36.91 8.19
N SER A 4 -15.59 -37.80 8.68
CA SER A 4 -14.93 -37.60 9.97
C SER A 4 -13.97 -36.42 9.83
N ARG A 5 -14.43 -35.21 10.15
CA ARG A 5 -13.60 -34.01 10.11
C ARG A 5 -12.59 -34.06 11.25
N PHE A 6 -11.32 -33.87 10.95
CA PHE A 6 -10.27 -33.77 11.95
C PHE A 6 -10.51 -32.53 12.81
N PRO A 7 -10.70 -32.66 14.14
CA PRO A 7 -11.07 -31.53 14.97
C PRO A 7 -9.82 -30.74 15.39
N LEU A 8 -9.20 -30.02 14.44
CA LEU A 8 -7.96 -29.26 14.66
C LEU A 8 -8.01 -28.39 15.93
N LEU A 9 -9.12 -27.67 16.14
CA LEU A 9 -9.30 -26.80 17.30
C LEU A 9 -9.49 -27.55 18.63
N GLN A 10 -9.71 -28.86 18.63
CA GLN A 10 -9.82 -29.69 19.84
C GLN A 10 -8.47 -30.29 20.26
N LEU A 11 -7.42 -30.12 19.46
CA LEU A 11 -6.09 -30.58 19.81
C LEU A 11 -5.57 -29.91 21.09
N PRO A 12 -4.69 -30.60 21.85
CA PRO A 12 -3.94 -29.98 22.93
C PRO A 12 -3.20 -28.74 22.43
N ARG A 13 -3.16 -27.69 23.26
CA ARG A 13 -2.66 -26.36 22.86
C ARG A 13 -1.25 -26.39 22.23
N VAL A 14 -0.35 -27.22 22.74
CA VAL A 14 1.02 -27.36 22.22
C VAL A 14 1.02 -27.90 20.79
N VAL A 15 0.27 -28.97 20.54
CA VAL A 15 0.15 -29.58 19.20
C VAL A 15 -0.54 -28.61 18.24
N LEU A 16 -1.57 -27.91 18.71
CA LEU A 16 -2.27 -26.92 17.90
C LEU A 16 -1.34 -25.80 17.44
N LEU A 17 -0.56 -25.21 18.35
CA LEU A 17 0.38 -24.14 18.00
C LEU A 17 1.43 -24.62 17.00
N GLU A 18 2.00 -25.80 17.21
CA GLU A 18 2.94 -26.42 16.26
C GLU A 18 2.30 -26.57 14.85
N CYS A 19 1.06 -27.03 14.78
CA CYS A 19 0.36 -27.14 13.49
C CYS A 19 0.17 -25.78 12.81
N ILE A 20 -0.25 -24.74 13.54
CA ILE A 20 -0.50 -23.43 12.95
C ILE A 20 0.82 -22.70 12.62
N GLU A 21 1.90 -22.93 13.36
CA GLU A 21 3.24 -22.36 13.08
C GLU A 21 3.84 -22.88 11.76
N ASN A 22 3.41 -24.05 11.28
CA ASN A 22 3.84 -24.62 10.01
C ASN A 22 2.99 -24.19 8.81
N LEU A 23 1.94 -23.40 9.03
CA LEU A 23 1.11 -22.85 7.96
C LEU A 23 1.79 -21.64 7.30
N ASP A 24 1.47 -21.39 6.04
CA ASP A 24 1.90 -20.18 5.36
C ASP A 24 1.13 -18.93 5.85
N VAL A 25 1.61 -17.75 5.45
CA VAL A 25 1.03 -16.47 5.88
C VAL A 25 -0.45 -16.34 5.50
N PHE A 26 -0.85 -16.78 4.30
CA PHE A 26 -2.24 -16.73 3.86
C PHE A 26 -3.10 -17.75 4.60
N GLU A 27 -2.61 -18.96 4.81
CA GLU A 27 -3.29 -19.98 5.59
C GLU A 27 -3.55 -19.50 7.02
N ILE A 28 -2.59 -18.81 7.65
CA ILE A 28 -2.77 -18.24 8.99
C ILE A 28 -3.81 -17.11 8.97
N ILE A 29 -3.77 -16.24 7.96
CA ILE A 29 -4.79 -15.18 7.78
C ILE A 29 -6.17 -15.81 7.63
N LEU A 30 -6.35 -16.76 6.72
CA LEU A 30 -7.62 -17.42 6.47
C LEU A 30 -8.10 -18.21 7.70
N PHE A 31 -7.20 -18.94 8.37
CA PHE A 31 -7.50 -19.63 9.62
C PHE A 31 -8.02 -18.66 10.68
N SER A 32 -7.36 -17.53 10.86
CA SER A 32 -7.72 -16.53 11.86
C SER A 32 -9.08 -15.86 11.60
N LEU A 33 -9.61 -15.92 10.37
CA LEU A 33 -10.94 -15.44 10.02
C LEU A 33 -12.07 -16.44 10.37
N LEU A 34 -11.75 -17.72 10.62
CA LEU A 34 -12.77 -18.76 10.82
C LEU A 34 -13.57 -18.62 12.12
N SER A 35 -12.95 -18.11 13.19
CA SER A 35 -13.63 -17.90 14.48
C SER A 35 -12.80 -17.03 15.44
N LYS A 36 -13.44 -16.51 16.49
CA LYS A 36 -12.75 -15.83 17.60
C LYS A 36 -11.66 -16.68 18.23
N ARG A 37 -11.88 -18.00 18.34
CA ARG A 37 -10.89 -18.94 18.89
C ARG A 37 -9.68 -19.07 17.96
N ALA A 38 -9.93 -19.25 16.66
CA ALA A 38 -8.86 -19.35 15.66
C ALA A 38 -8.03 -18.06 15.60
N LYS A 39 -8.69 -16.90 15.62
CA LYS A 39 -8.01 -15.59 15.74
C LYS A 39 -7.11 -15.50 16.96
N SER A 40 -7.61 -15.87 18.13
CA SER A 40 -6.82 -15.87 19.38
C SER A 40 -5.63 -16.81 19.33
N ILE A 41 -5.73 -17.94 18.62
CA ILE A 41 -4.60 -18.85 18.42
C ILE A 41 -3.58 -18.26 17.45
N ALA A 42 -4.02 -17.70 16.32
CA ALA A 42 -3.14 -17.07 15.34
C ALA A 42 -2.32 -15.92 15.95
N LYS A 43 -2.92 -15.14 16.86
CA LYS A 43 -2.24 -14.07 17.61
C LYS A 43 -1.10 -14.57 18.52
N LEU A 44 -1.06 -15.85 18.85
CA LEU A 44 0.01 -16.43 19.67
C LEU A 44 1.25 -16.80 18.83
N ILE A 45 1.09 -16.86 17.51
CA ILE A 45 2.16 -17.25 16.59
C ILE A 45 3.10 -16.07 16.44
N ARG A 46 4.38 -16.32 16.71
CA ARG A 46 5.43 -15.31 16.58
C ARG A 46 5.92 -15.21 15.15
N LEU A 47 5.02 -14.88 14.23
CA LEU A 47 5.44 -14.35 12.95
C LEU A 47 5.95 -12.93 13.21
N ASN A 48 7.24 -12.70 12.95
CA ASN A 48 7.87 -11.39 13.08
C ASN A 48 7.05 -10.29 12.40
N LEU A 49 7.22 -9.05 12.85
CA LEU A 49 6.52 -7.88 12.33
C LEU A 49 6.50 -7.88 10.81
N LEU A 50 5.31 -8.02 10.23
CA LEU A 50 5.10 -7.95 8.80
C LEU A 50 5.29 -6.49 8.37
N ASP A 51 6.01 -6.29 7.29
CA ASP A 51 6.07 -4.99 6.62
C ASP A 51 4.84 -4.89 5.70
N ILE A 52 3.78 -4.23 6.19
CA ILE A 52 2.47 -4.15 5.52
C ILE A 52 2.40 -2.91 4.64
N HIS A 53 2.14 -3.11 3.34
CA HIS A 53 1.98 -2.04 2.36
C HIS A 53 0.61 -2.13 1.70
N ILE A 54 -0.06 -0.98 1.56
CA ILE A 54 -1.33 -0.89 0.85
C ILE A 54 -1.09 -0.16 -0.47
N THR A 55 -1.42 -0.79 -1.59
CA THR A 55 -1.18 -0.26 -2.93
C THR A 55 -2.39 -0.52 -3.85
N CYS A 56 -2.30 -0.08 -5.10
CA CYS A 56 -3.36 -0.30 -6.09
C CYS A 56 -2.78 -0.31 -7.51
N GLU A 57 -2.06 -1.33 -7.95
CA GLU A 57 -1.50 -1.35 -9.32
C GLU A 57 -2.51 -1.77 -10.41
N GLY A 58 -3.74 -1.30 -10.27
CA GLY A 58 -4.90 -1.67 -11.08
C GLY A 58 -6.07 -1.88 -10.12
N ASP A 59 -6.03 -3.03 -9.45
CA ASP A 59 -6.92 -3.36 -8.35
C ASP A 59 -6.27 -3.08 -6.98
N PRO A 60 -7.07 -2.87 -5.91
CA PRO A 60 -6.57 -2.72 -4.55
C PRO A 60 -5.77 -3.95 -4.10
N GLN A 61 -4.60 -3.72 -3.50
CA GLN A 61 -3.70 -4.78 -3.06
C GLN A 61 -3.17 -4.51 -1.66
N ILE A 62 -2.99 -5.59 -0.90
CA ILE A 62 -2.30 -5.57 0.39
C ILE A 62 -1.07 -6.45 0.28
N TRP A 63 0.09 -5.84 0.44
CA TRP A 63 1.38 -6.49 0.37
C TRP A 63 1.95 -6.71 1.77
N PHE A 64 2.61 -7.84 1.97
CA PHE A 64 3.29 -8.16 3.21
C PHE A 64 4.68 -8.70 2.88
N LYS A 65 5.67 -8.25 3.65
CA LYS A 65 7.02 -8.83 3.62
C LYS A 65 7.39 -9.32 4.99
N VAL A 66 7.90 -10.55 5.03
CA VAL A 66 8.50 -11.11 6.24
C VAL A 66 9.97 -10.69 6.25
N PRO A 67 10.46 -9.98 7.28
CA PRO A 67 11.84 -9.49 7.32
C PRO A 67 12.90 -10.59 7.15
N ASN A 68 12.60 -11.81 7.60
CA ASN A 68 13.51 -12.94 7.54
C ASN A 68 13.61 -13.58 6.14
N VAL A 69 12.69 -13.27 5.22
CA VAL A 69 12.58 -13.90 3.90
C VAL A 69 12.40 -12.81 2.83
N PRO A 70 13.40 -11.93 2.61
CA PRO A 70 13.25 -10.72 1.78
C PRO A 70 13.08 -10.99 0.27
N TRP A 71 13.22 -12.25 -0.16
CA TRP A 71 12.97 -12.68 -1.54
C TRP A 71 11.54 -13.17 -1.77
N LEU A 72 10.71 -13.21 -0.73
CA LEU A 72 9.33 -13.70 -0.80
C LEU A 72 8.37 -12.58 -0.40
N ASP A 73 7.49 -12.23 -1.33
CA ASP A 73 6.43 -11.25 -1.11
C ASP A 73 5.07 -11.96 -1.10
N TRP A 74 4.16 -11.51 -0.24
CA TRP A 74 2.78 -11.98 -0.20
C TRP A 74 1.84 -10.83 -0.57
N VAL A 75 0.89 -11.09 -1.45
CA VAL A 75 -0.06 -10.12 -1.97
C VAL A 75 -1.47 -10.65 -1.84
N ILE A 76 -2.34 -9.93 -1.14
CA ILE A 76 -3.78 -10.09 -1.26
C ILE A 76 -4.24 -9.15 -2.37
N ASP A 77 -4.82 -9.70 -3.42
CA ASP A 77 -5.29 -8.97 -4.60
C ASP A 77 -6.80 -9.13 -4.76
N TYR A 78 -7.51 -8.01 -4.93
CA TYR A 78 -8.95 -7.99 -5.09
C TYR A 78 -9.32 -7.86 -6.56
N ASN A 79 -9.47 -9.00 -7.24
CA ASN A 79 -9.62 -9.04 -8.69
C ASN A 79 -11.10 -9.06 -9.12
N LYS A 80 -11.39 -8.38 -10.24
CA LYS A 80 -12.73 -8.29 -10.86
C LYS A 80 -12.95 -9.23 -12.04
N GLU A 81 -11.90 -9.77 -12.63
CA GLU A 81 -11.90 -10.37 -13.96
C GLU A 81 -12.21 -11.86 -13.98
N LYS A 82 -12.06 -12.58 -12.85
CA LYS A 82 -12.41 -14.01 -12.77
C LYS A 82 -13.81 -14.23 -12.24
N ASP A 83 -14.42 -15.35 -12.61
CA ASP A 83 -15.70 -15.81 -12.05
C ASP A 83 -15.60 -16.02 -10.52
N SER A 84 -16.62 -15.55 -9.79
CA SER A 84 -16.78 -15.67 -8.35
C SER A 84 -16.57 -17.09 -7.79
N SER A 85 -16.85 -18.11 -8.61
CA SER A 85 -16.68 -19.53 -8.26
C SER A 85 -15.22 -19.97 -8.08
N VAL A 86 -14.26 -19.19 -8.59
CA VAL A 86 -12.82 -19.49 -8.58
C VAL A 86 -12.13 -18.98 -7.32
N TYR A 87 -12.82 -18.22 -6.47
CA TYR A 87 -12.22 -17.56 -5.30
C TYR A 87 -12.48 -18.33 -3.99
N PRO A 88 -11.55 -18.28 -3.03
CA PRO A 88 -10.21 -17.68 -3.12
C PRO A 88 -9.30 -18.50 -4.05
N ALA A 89 -8.46 -17.82 -4.82
CA ALA A 89 -7.47 -18.47 -5.67
C ALA A 89 -6.05 -18.19 -5.17
N PHE A 90 -5.22 -19.23 -5.14
CA PHE A 90 -3.80 -19.12 -4.82
C PHE A 90 -2.98 -19.17 -6.10
N HIS A 91 -2.01 -18.27 -6.21
CA HIS A 91 -1.11 -18.23 -7.35
C HIS A 91 0.28 -17.77 -6.90
N SER A 92 1.33 -18.28 -7.54
CA SER A 92 2.71 -17.86 -7.26
C SER A 92 3.41 -17.53 -8.56
N ILE A 93 4.10 -16.39 -8.59
CA ILE A 93 4.89 -15.92 -9.72
C ILE A 93 6.35 -15.82 -9.31
N LEU A 94 7.25 -16.21 -10.21
CA LEU A 94 8.69 -15.99 -10.04
C LEU A 94 9.12 -14.74 -10.82
N GLU A 95 9.60 -13.73 -10.11
CA GLU A 95 10.14 -12.49 -10.66
C GLU A 95 11.67 -12.45 -10.46
N GLY A 96 12.38 -13.12 -11.36
CA GLY A 96 13.84 -13.25 -11.28
C GLY A 96 14.24 -14.04 -10.02
N PRO A 97 15.03 -13.47 -9.08
CA PRO A 97 15.39 -14.15 -7.83
C PRO A 97 14.30 -14.07 -6.74
N LYS A 98 13.17 -13.40 -7.00
CA LYS A 98 12.09 -13.23 -6.03
C LYS A 98 10.88 -14.06 -6.41
N ALA A 99 10.13 -14.49 -5.41
CA ALA A 99 8.82 -15.09 -5.60
C ALA A 99 7.74 -14.18 -4.98
N VAL A 100 6.60 -14.10 -5.65
CA VAL A 100 5.43 -13.35 -5.20
C VAL A 100 4.27 -14.32 -5.12
N ASN A 101 3.74 -14.51 -3.92
CA ASN A 101 2.57 -15.32 -3.64
C ASN A 101 1.34 -14.44 -3.61
N PHE A 102 0.28 -14.85 -4.29
CA PHE A 102 -0.99 -14.15 -4.40
C PHE A 102 -2.11 -14.96 -3.77
N LEU A 103 -2.86 -14.29 -2.90
CA LEU A 103 -4.20 -14.69 -2.51
C LEU A 103 -5.17 -13.76 -3.24
N ILE A 104 -5.81 -14.28 -4.28
CA ILE A 104 -6.77 -13.51 -5.06
C ILE A 104 -8.15 -13.69 -4.42
N LEU A 105 -8.77 -12.56 -4.09
CA LEU A 105 -10.12 -12.46 -3.54
C LEU A 105 -11.05 -11.79 -4.56
N HIS A 106 -12.33 -12.15 -4.51
CA HIS A 106 -13.35 -11.62 -5.41
C HIS A 106 -13.72 -10.20 -5.03
N ASP A 107 -13.71 -9.26 -5.98
CA ASP A 107 -14.34 -7.96 -5.80
C ASP A 107 -15.88 -8.08 -5.91
N ASN A 108 -16.52 -8.11 -4.76
CA ASN A 108 -17.97 -8.15 -4.56
C ASN A 108 -18.66 -6.77 -4.65
N GLY A 109 -17.97 -5.75 -5.16
CA GLY A 109 -18.49 -4.38 -5.30
C GLY A 109 -18.21 -3.49 -4.07
N ASN A 110 -17.64 -4.02 -2.99
CA ASN A 110 -17.22 -3.27 -1.80
C ASN A 110 -15.74 -3.53 -1.44
N VAL A 111 -14.87 -3.62 -2.46
CA VAL A 111 -13.45 -3.94 -2.28
C VAL A 111 -12.74 -3.08 -1.24
N ILE A 112 -13.05 -1.79 -1.16
CA ILE A 112 -12.37 -0.88 -0.23
C ILE A 112 -12.76 -1.18 1.22
N GLY A 113 -14.03 -1.46 1.49
CA GLY A 113 -14.48 -1.86 2.81
C GLY A 113 -13.86 -3.19 3.24
N ASP A 114 -13.85 -4.16 2.32
CA ASP A 114 -13.29 -5.48 2.57
C ASP A 114 -11.77 -5.43 2.78
N MET A 115 -11.06 -4.60 2.01
CA MET A 115 -9.64 -4.32 2.18
C MET A 115 -9.35 -3.68 3.53
N LYS A 116 -10.12 -2.66 3.94
CA LYS A 116 -9.96 -2.02 5.27
C LYS A 116 -10.10 -3.04 6.39
N HIS A 117 -11.15 -3.87 6.36
CA HIS A 117 -11.36 -4.92 7.36
C HIS A 117 -10.25 -5.98 7.34
N MET A 118 -9.78 -6.37 6.16
CA MET A 118 -8.66 -7.32 6.04
C MET A 118 -7.38 -6.73 6.64
N VAL A 119 -7.03 -5.48 6.33
CA VAL A 119 -5.86 -4.81 6.91
C VAL A 119 -5.98 -4.70 8.42
N GLU A 120 -7.12 -4.23 8.93
CA GLU A 120 -7.38 -4.13 10.38
C GLU A 120 -7.18 -5.49 11.07
N HIS A 121 -7.72 -6.55 10.48
CA HIS A 121 -7.60 -7.90 10.99
C HIS A 121 -6.16 -8.40 10.98
N ILE A 122 -5.41 -8.20 9.89
CA ILE A 122 -4.00 -8.59 9.77
C ILE A 122 -3.15 -7.82 10.78
N CYS A 123 -3.34 -6.50 10.90
CA CYS A 123 -2.64 -5.68 11.89
C CYS A 123 -2.90 -6.19 13.31
N GLU A 124 -4.14 -6.59 13.63
CA GLU A 124 -4.49 -7.15 14.93
C GLU A 124 -3.89 -8.54 15.17
N VAL A 125 -3.88 -9.41 14.15
CA VAL A 125 -3.39 -10.79 14.25
C VAL A 125 -1.87 -10.81 14.43
N PHE A 126 -1.14 -10.05 13.61
CA PHE A 126 0.32 -10.04 13.60
C PHE A 126 0.94 -8.92 14.43
N SER A 127 0.11 -8.12 15.11
CA SER A 127 0.56 -6.94 15.88
C SER A 127 1.50 -6.03 15.09
N SER A 128 1.24 -5.90 13.79
CA SER A 128 2.11 -5.24 12.82
C SER A 128 1.42 -4.00 12.27
N PRO A 129 2.00 -2.79 12.40
CA PRO A 129 1.41 -1.59 11.85
C PRO A 129 1.61 -1.51 10.33
N ILE A 130 0.79 -0.69 9.67
CA ILE A 130 0.97 -0.32 8.27
C ILE A 130 2.27 0.49 8.14
N SER A 131 3.17 0.08 7.25
CA SER A 131 4.43 0.79 7.01
C SER A 131 4.34 1.72 5.80
N GLU A 132 3.58 1.34 4.78
CA GLU A 132 3.32 2.14 3.59
C GLU A 132 1.85 2.12 3.19
N ILE A 133 1.32 3.28 2.82
CA ILE A 133 0.00 3.39 2.21
C ILE A 133 0.05 4.29 0.97
N VAL A 134 -0.48 3.77 -0.13
CA VAL A 134 -0.88 4.56 -1.28
C VAL A 134 -2.37 4.88 -1.12
N ILE A 135 -2.70 6.14 -0.92
CA ILE A 135 -4.07 6.65 -0.88
C ILE A 135 -4.51 6.85 -2.34
N PHE A 136 -5.32 5.93 -2.84
CA PHE A 136 -5.89 5.94 -4.19
C PHE A 136 -7.40 6.23 -4.22
N GLU A 137 -8.02 6.38 -3.06
CA GLU A 137 -9.42 6.78 -2.90
C GLU A 137 -9.57 7.67 -1.65
N GLU A 138 -10.46 8.67 -1.71
CA GLU A 138 -10.68 9.62 -0.63
C GLU A 138 -11.15 8.94 0.67
N SER A 139 -11.95 7.88 0.56
CA SER A 139 -12.46 7.14 1.73
C SER A 139 -11.36 6.48 2.58
N LEU A 140 -10.16 6.32 2.03
CA LEU A 140 -8.99 5.81 2.76
C LEU A 140 -8.42 6.85 3.73
N ILE A 141 -8.59 8.15 3.46
CA ILE A 141 -8.03 9.24 4.28
C ILE A 141 -8.62 9.21 5.69
N GLU A 142 -9.94 9.24 5.82
CA GLU A 142 -10.60 9.25 7.14
C GLU A 142 -10.36 7.95 7.89
N TRP A 143 -10.36 6.84 7.15
CA TRP A 143 -10.07 5.54 7.73
C TRP A 143 -8.66 5.49 8.31
N ILE A 144 -7.64 5.89 7.55
CA ILE A 144 -6.26 5.77 7.98
C ILE A 144 -5.93 6.73 9.13
N ILE A 145 -6.47 7.95 9.11
CA ILE A 145 -6.35 8.92 10.21
C ILE A 145 -6.83 8.30 11.53
N LYS A 146 -8.00 7.63 11.49
CA LYS A 146 -8.58 6.99 12.66
C LYS A 146 -7.85 5.72 13.07
N PHE A 147 -7.42 4.93 12.09
CA PHE A 147 -6.86 3.60 12.33
C PHE A 147 -5.40 3.65 12.80
N GLN A 148 -4.56 4.45 12.13
CA GLN A 148 -3.14 4.54 12.45
C GLN A 148 -2.58 5.94 12.11
N PRO A 149 -2.53 6.87 13.10
CA PRO A 149 -2.12 8.25 12.85
C PRO A 149 -0.63 8.41 12.56
N THR A 150 0.23 7.42 12.84
CA THR A 150 1.67 7.48 12.53
C THR A 150 2.03 6.45 11.47
N ILE A 151 2.55 6.90 10.33
CA ILE A 151 2.90 6.03 9.20
C ILE A 151 4.27 6.41 8.66
N ARG A 152 5.05 5.41 8.21
CA ARG A 152 6.39 5.68 7.67
C ARG A 152 6.32 6.27 6.27
N HIS A 153 5.56 5.64 5.38
CA HIS A 153 5.48 6.06 3.98
C HIS A 153 4.03 6.30 3.58
N VAL A 154 3.72 7.51 3.13
CA VAL A 154 2.40 7.88 2.61
C VAL A 154 2.58 8.41 1.20
N ARG A 155 1.80 7.88 0.25
CA ARG A 155 1.69 8.44 -1.10
C ARG A 155 0.24 8.70 -1.44
N ILE A 156 -0.06 9.86 -2.01
CA ILE A 156 -1.41 10.20 -2.49
C ILE A 156 -1.40 10.19 -4.01
N ARG A 157 -2.36 9.48 -4.62
CA ARG A 157 -2.50 9.40 -6.07
C ARG A 157 -3.15 10.63 -6.69
N LYS A 158 -2.88 10.81 -7.98
CA LYS A 158 -3.49 11.84 -8.80
C LYS A 158 -5.01 11.75 -8.73
N GLY A 159 -5.66 12.89 -8.51
CA GLY A 159 -7.12 13.03 -8.55
C GLY A 159 -7.86 12.54 -7.31
N VAL A 160 -7.14 11.99 -6.32
CA VAL A 160 -7.74 11.62 -5.01
C VAL A 160 -8.05 12.85 -4.18
N VAL A 161 -7.14 13.82 -4.21
CA VAL A 161 -7.29 15.07 -3.48
C VAL A 161 -7.41 16.22 -4.49
N SER A 162 -8.47 17.01 -4.32
CA SER A 162 -8.82 18.14 -5.19
C SER A 162 -8.59 19.51 -4.55
N SER A 163 -8.24 19.58 -3.26
CA SER A 163 -8.04 20.82 -2.52
C SER A 163 -6.82 20.77 -1.61
N ILE A 164 -6.22 21.94 -1.33
CA ILE A 164 -5.15 22.07 -0.33
C ILE A 164 -5.67 21.79 1.07
N GLU A 165 -6.92 22.14 1.38
CA GLU A 165 -7.54 21.91 2.69
C GLU A 165 -7.52 20.43 3.09
N THR A 166 -7.77 19.52 2.14
CA THR A 166 -7.69 18.07 2.38
C THR A 166 -6.25 17.63 2.62
N ILE A 167 -5.26 18.23 1.93
CA ILE A 167 -3.83 17.95 2.18
C ILE A 167 -3.45 18.41 3.59
N ASP A 168 -3.80 19.65 3.96
CA ASP A 168 -3.52 20.19 5.28
C ASP A 168 -4.19 19.34 6.37
N ARG A 169 -5.41 18.84 6.13
CA ARG A 169 -6.08 17.88 7.02
C ARG A 169 -5.27 16.60 7.16
N ILE A 170 -4.79 16.00 6.07
CA ILE A 170 -3.95 14.79 6.12
C ILE A 170 -2.69 15.06 6.93
N LEU A 171 -1.97 16.14 6.62
CA LEU A 171 -0.69 16.47 7.26
C LEU A 171 -0.84 16.83 8.75
N LYS A 172 -1.99 17.35 9.17
CA LYS A 172 -2.28 17.66 10.59
C LYS A 172 -2.66 16.42 11.40
N ASN A 173 -3.24 15.40 10.76
CA ASN A 173 -3.79 14.24 11.46
C ASN A 173 -2.97 12.96 11.27
N ILE A 174 -2.07 12.93 10.28
CA ILE A 174 -1.14 11.82 10.04
C ILE A 174 0.30 12.32 10.22
N ASP A 175 1.00 11.75 11.18
CA ASP A 175 2.44 11.91 11.36
C ASP A 175 3.21 11.00 10.40
N VAL A 176 3.79 11.59 9.36
CA VAL A 176 4.52 10.88 8.31
C VAL A 176 6.02 10.95 8.58
N THR A 177 6.59 9.85 9.06
CA THR A 177 7.95 9.86 9.62
C THR A 177 9.06 9.81 8.56
N GLU A 178 8.88 9.03 7.48
CA GLU A 178 9.96 8.77 6.52
C GLU A 178 9.71 9.41 5.15
N PHE A 179 8.57 9.12 4.50
CA PHE A 179 8.32 9.54 3.12
C PHE A 179 6.90 10.05 2.92
N PHE A 180 6.78 11.26 2.40
CA PHE A 180 5.52 11.79 1.87
C PHE A 180 5.62 11.99 0.36
N GLY A 181 4.67 11.40 -0.37
CA GLY A 181 4.56 11.47 -1.82
C GLY A 181 3.22 12.06 -2.25
N LEU A 182 3.22 13.03 -3.16
CA LEU A 182 2.01 13.58 -3.76
C LEU A 182 2.13 13.59 -5.28
N GLU A 183 1.23 12.85 -5.92
CA GLU A 183 1.04 12.89 -7.37
C GLU A 183 0.32 14.18 -7.81
N PRO A 184 0.32 14.53 -9.12
CA PRO A 184 -0.16 15.82 -9.58
C PRO A 184 -1.58 16.13 -9.10
N LEU A 185 -1.74 17.32 -8.53
CA LEU A 185 -3.04 17.83 -8.11
C LEU A 185 -3.83 18.32 -9.31
N THR A 186 -5.15 18.22 -9.23
CA THR A 186 -6.07 18.94 -10.14
C THR A 186 -6.59 20.19 -9.41
N ILE A 187 -5.67 21.02 -8.93
CA ILE A 187 -6.00 22.23 -8.18
C ILE A 187 -5.97 23.45 -9.12
N GLU A 188 -6.88 24.39 -8.90
CA GLU A 188 -6.80 25.73 -9.49
C GLU A 188 -5.62 26.50 -8.85
N GLU A 189 -4.73 27.06 -9.67
CA GLU A 189 -3.40 27.65 -9.35
C GLU A 189 -3.31 28.69 -8.21
N LYS A 190 -4.41 29.04 -7.52
CA LYS A 190 -4.48 30.21 -6.62
C LYS A 190 -4.13 29.93 -5.16
N SER A 191 -4.21 28.69 -4.69
CA SER A 191 -3.98 28.38 -3.28
C SER A 191 -2.51 28.00 -3.03
N LYS A 192 -1.94 28.49 -1.93
CA LYS A 192 -0.53 28.26 -1.55
C LYS A 192 -0.42 27.90 -0.08
N THR A 193 0.48 26.98 0.25
CA THR A 193 0.80 26.58 1.62
C THR A 193 2.14 27.18 2.08
N THR A 194 2.11 27.76 3.28
CA THR A 194 3.27 28.33 3.97
C THR A 194 3.84 27.40 5.04
N GLU A 195 3.04 26.45 5.53
CA GLU A 195 3.49 25.48 6.53
C GLU A 195 4.41 24.42 5.89
N PRO A 196 5.56 24.09 6.53
CA PRO A 196 6.41 23.01 6.05
C PRO A 196 5.76 21.64 6.20
N ILE A 197 5.99 20.75 5.22
CA ILE A 197 5.49 19.38 5.28
C ILE A 197 6.40 18.54 6.19
N PRO A 198 5.91 18.01 7.33
CA PRO A 198 6.71 17.25 8.26
C PRO A 198 6.95 15.83 7.71
N SER A 199 8.08 15.62 7.06
CA SER A 199 8.55 14.27 6.66
C SER A 199 10.05 14.29 6.40
N ARG A 200 10.76 13.18 6.60
CA ARG A 200 12.20 13.12 6.29
C ARG A 200 12.49 13.26 4.79
N SER A 201 11.66 12.65 3.94
CA SER A 201 11.78 12.67 2.48
C SER A 201 10.46 13.09 1.84
N LEU A 202 10.54 14.08 0.95
CA LEU A 202 9.37 14.64 0.28
C LEU A 202 9.47 14.47 -1.24
N PHE A 203 8.38 14.01 -1.84
CA PHE A 203 8.22 13.87 -3.29
C PHE A 203 6.90 14.51 -3.71
N VAL A 204 6.95 15.61 -4.46
CA VAL A 204 5.74 16.34 -4.87
C VAL A 204 5.80 16.63 -6.36
N PHE A 205 4.71 16.32 -7.04
CA PHE A 205 4.43 16.80 -8.40
C PHE A 205 3.61 18.09 -8.37
N ASP A 206 3.82 18.94 -9.37
CA ASP A 206 3.16 20.25 -9.49
C ASP A 206 3.30 21.06 -8.20
N CYS A 207 4.53 21.43 -7.88
CA CYS A 207 4.85 22.13 -6.63
C CYS A 207 4.47 23.62 -6.65
N SER A 208 3.59 24.06 -7.57
CA SER A 208 3.21 25.47 -7.76
C SER A 208 2.52 26.09 -6.53
N TRP A 209 1.90 25.24 -5.70
CA TRP A 209 1.25 25.59 -4.45
C TRP A 209 2.20 25.61 -3.23
N LEU A 210 3.42 25.11 -3.35
CA LEU A 210 4.42 25.18 -2.29
C LEU A 210 5.18 26.50 -2.36
N THR A 211 5.35 27.16 -1.21
CA THR A 211 6.14 28.37 -1.11
C THR A 211 7.61 28.05 -0.82
N LEU A 212 8.53 28.92 -1.24
CA LEU A 212 9.95 28.74 -0.92
C LEU A 212 10.20 28.64 0.60
N PRO A 213 9.57 29.47 1.46
CA PRO A 213 9.69 29.32 2.91
C PRO A 213 9.22 27.96 3.44
N SER A 214 8.12 27.38 2.93
CA SER A 214 7.67 26.07 3.41
C SER A 214 8.67 24.96 3.07
N ILE A 215 9.37 25.08 1.95
CA ILE A 215 10.41 24.15 1.51
C ILE A 215 11.71 24.36 2.32
N LEU A 216 12.14 25.61 2.52
CA LEU A 216 13.40 25.94 3.19
C LEU A 216 13.33 25.74 4.71
N ASN A 217 12.19 26.02 5.34
CA ASN A 217 12.01 25.88 6.79
C ASN A 217 11.61 24.45 7.22
N GLY A 218 11.30 23.56 6.28
CA GLY A 218 10.95 22.18 6.60
C GLY A 218 12.08 21.35 7.18
N THR A 219 11.73 20.27 7.89
CA THR A 219 12.68 19.32 8.48
C THR A 219 13.17 18.27 7.47
N ASN A 220 12.74 18.36 6.20
CA ASN A 220 13.04 17.37 5.17
C ASN A 220 14.54 17.35 4.83
N SER A 221 15.11 16.15 4.73
CA SER A 221 16.49 15.91 4.29
C SER A 221 16.61 15.68 2.77
N ILE A 222 15.54 15.16 2.16
CA ILE A 222 15.48 14.82 0.73
C ILE A 222 14.23 15.46 0.13
N LEU A 223 14.42 16.23 -0.95
CA LEU A 223 13.36 16.94 -1.64
C LEU A 223 13.41 16.62 -3.14
N ARG A 224 12.33 16.04 -3.66
CA ARG A 224 12.13 15.78 -5.10
C ARG A 224 10.91 16.56 -5.57
N LEU A 225 11.16 17.69 -6.21
CA LEU A 225 10.13 18.63 -6.62
C LEU A 225 10.06 18.65 -8.15
N TYR A 226 8.90 18.28 -8.68
CA TYR A 226 8.63 18.27 -10.11
C TYR A 226 7.78 19.48 -10.49
N ASP A 227 8.07 20.04 -11.66
CA ASP A 227 7.39 21.21 -12.20
C ASP A 227 7.39 22.42 -11.24
N SER A 228 8.46 22.53 -10.41
CA SER A 228 8.64 23.64 -9.48
C SER A 228 9.06 24.91 -10.20
N LYS A 229 8.58 26.07 -9.72
CA LYS A 229 9.05 27.40 -10.14
C LYS A 229 10.38 27.82 -9.47
N LEU A 230 11.02 26.91 -8.73
CA LEU A 230 12.29 27.18 -8.05
C LEU A 230 13.40 27.44 -9.07
N THR A 231 14.16 28.49 -8.81
CA THR A 231 15.37 28.83 -9.56
C THR A 231 16.60 28.16 -8.96
N PRO A 232 17.71 28.03 -9.70
CA PRO A 232 18.98 27.58 -9.13
C PRO A 232 19.45 28.43 -7.94
N CYS A 233 19.15 29.73 -7.93
CA CYS A 233 19.48 30.62 -6.81
C CYS A 233 18.73 30.24 -5.53
N ASP A 234 17.46 29.84 -5.64
CA ASP A 234 16.63 29.41 -4.50
C ASP A 234 17.12 28.09 -3.87
N ILE A 235 17.84 27.27 -4.63
CA ILE A 235 18.40 26.01 -4.17
C ILE A 235 19.72 26.25 -3.41
N ASN A 236 20.52 27.21 -3.90
CA ASN A 236 21.82 27.55 -3.33
C ASN A 236 21.72 28.32 -2.01
N THR A 237 20.55 28.86 -1.67
CA THR A 237 20.27 29.46 -0.34
C THR A 237 19.96 28.43 0.74
N SER A 238 19.80 27.15 0.40
CA SER A 238 19.63 26.10 1.41
C SER A 238 20.99 25.77 2.05
N ASP A 239 21.10 26.00 3.36
CA ASP A 239 22.29 25.69 4.17
C ASP A 239 22.56 24.18 4.17
N GLY A 240 23.29 23.64 3.16
CA GLY A 240 24.04 22.37 3.09
C GLY A 240 23.37 21.03 3.50
N ARG A 241 22.22 21.05 4.17
CA ARG A 241 21.55 19.97 4.89
C ARG A 241 20.48 19.29 4.04
N LYS A 242 20.08 19.91 2.93
CA LYS A 242 18.98 19.46 2.06
C LYS A 242 19.52 19.07 0.69
N ARG A 243 19.10 17.89 0.21
CA ARG A 243 19.33 17.49 -1.19
C ARG A 243 18.07 17.78 -2.00
N ILE A 244 18.11 18.84 -2.80
CA ILE A 244 17.00 19.26 -3.67
C ILE A 244 17.28 18.80 -5.09
N PHE A 245 16.35 18.03 -5.66
CA PHE A 245 16.41 17.55 -7.05
C PHE A 245 15.28 18.18 -7.86
N PRO A 246 15.47 19.38 -8.45
CA PRO A 246 14.52 19.94 -9.39
C PRO A 246 14.57 19.13 -10.69
N LYS A 247 13.41 18.73 -11.23
CA LYS A 247 13.32 18.21 -12.59
C LYS A 247 12.52 19.16 -13.45
N TYR A 248 13.23 19.81 -14.38
CA TYR A 248 12.65 20.65 -15.41
C TYR A 248 12.31 19.78 -16.63
N GLY A 249 11.03 19.64 -16.97
CA GLY A 249 10.58 19.20 -18.30
C GLY A 249 10.19 17.72 -18.50
N LYS A 250 9.15 17.54 -19.33
CA LYS A 250 8.46 16.29 -19.66
C LYS A 250 9.40 15.23 -20.26
N ARG A 251 9.74 14.19 -19.50
CA ARG A 251 10.10 12.90 -20.12
C ARG A 251 8.82 12.25 -20.64
N LYS A 252 8.60 12.30 -21.96
CA LYS A 252 7.67 11.40 -22.65
C LYS A 252 8.08 9.96 -22.31
N ARG A 253 7.43 9.33 -21.33
CA ARG A 253 7.46 7.88 -21.20
C ARG A 253 6.79 7.34 -22.46
N LYS A 254 7.57 6.80 -23.39
CA LYS A 254 7.05 5.88 -24.40
C LYS A 254 6.43 4.71 -23.63
N ARG A 255 5.11 4.72 -23.47
CA ARG A 255 4.35 3.52 -23.12
C ARG A 255 4.68 2.51 -24.22
N LYS A 256 5.46 1.48 -23.91
CA LYS A 256 5.34 0.21 -24.65
C LYS A 256 3.93 -0.30 -24.31
N LYS A 257 2.97 -0.02 -25.20
CA LYS A 257 1.83 -0.90 -25.38
C LYS A 257 2.39 -2.26 -25.78
N ASN A 258 1.80 -3.32 -25.23
CA ASN A 258 1.78 -4.74 -25.63
C ASN A 258 1.58 -5.49 -24.29
N PHE A 259 0.48 -6.19 -24.02
CA PHE A 259 -0.34 -7.04 -24.89
C PHE A 259 -1.83 -6.90 -24.54
N ASN A 260 -2.67 -6.73 -25.56
CA ASN A 260 -4.06 -7.14 -25.49
C ASN A 260 -4.10 -8.63 -25.88
N PHE A 261 -4.74 -9.46 -25.08
CA PHE A 261 -5.27 -10.74 -25.57
C PHE A 261 -6.63 -10.46 -26.19
N THR A 262 -6.75 -10.68 -27.49
CA THR A 262 -8.02 -10.90 -28.17
C THR A 262 -8.06 -12.37 -28.58
N GLU A 263 -9.00 -13.10 -27.99
CA GLU A 263 -9.75 -14.20 -28.64
C GLU A 263 -10.18 -13.73 -30.05
N THR A 264 -10.33 -14.52 -31.13
CA THR A 264 -10.65 -15.94 -31.35
C THR A 264 -10.58 -16.14 -32.87
N GLU A 265 -10.25 -17.34 -33.36
CA GLU A 265 -10.68 -17.94 -34.66
C GLU A 265 -10.05 -19.36 -34.69
N LYS A 266 -10.77 -20.46 -34.42
CA LYS A 266 -11.64 -21.24 -35.32
C LYS A 266 -11.20 -21.22 -36.79
N GLU A 267 -10.69 -22.37 -37.25
CA GLU A 267 -10.99 -23.11 -38.50
C GLU A 267 -9.99 -24.30 -38.57
N THR A 268 -10.43 -25.58 -38.57
CA THR A 268 -10.58 -26.48 -39.75
C THR A 268 -9.36 -26.43 -40.67
N GLU A 269 -8.61 -27.49 -41.02
CA GLU A 269 -8.95 -28.85 -41.49
C GLU A 269 -7.64 -29.65 -41.61
N THR A 270 -7.63 -30.94 -41.23
CA THR A 270 -7.28 -32.10 -42.09
C THR A 270 -7.46 -33.40 -41.32
#